data_AF-A0A744H8P3-F1
#
_entry.id   AF-A0A744H8P3-F1
#
_cell.length_a   1.000
_cell.length_b   1.000
_cell.length_c   1.000
_cell.angle_alpha   90.00
_cell.angle_beta   90.00
_cell.angle_gamma   90.00
#
_symmetry.space_group_name_H-M   'P 1'
#
loop_
_entity.id
_entity.type
_entity.pdbx_description
1 polymer ?
#
loop_
_entity_poly.entity_id
_entity_poly.type
_entity_poly.pdbx_seq_one_letter_code
_entity_poly.pdbx_strand_id
1 'polypeptide(L)'
;MGTPRFTPEFKEEAVRQITERGYSITEVSDRLGVSTHSLYKWLRAIKPDNSEQHARDLLEAKSEILKLRAQLKRIEEERDILKKAARYFAREPD
;
A
#
# COMPACT_ATOMS: atom_id res chain seq x y z
N MET A 1 -1.91 -9.99 -37.68
CA MET A 1 -2.29 -9.32 -36.41
C MET A 1 -3.80 -9.36 -36.33
N GLY A 2 -4.38 -10.11 -35.39
CA GLY A 2 -5.84 -10.15 -35.20
C GLY A 2 -6.33 -8.82 -34.66
N THR A 3 -7.44 -8.30 -35.19
CA THR A 3 -8.05 -7.08 -34.68
C THR A 3 -8.53 -7.31 -33.25
N PRO A 4 -8.25 -6.39 -32.30
CA PRO A 4 -8.77 -6.52 -30.96
C PRO A 4 -10.30 -6.50 -31.00
N ARG A 5 -10.91 -7.57 -30.50
CA ARG A 5 -12.38 -7.80 -30.55
C ARG A 5 -13.21 -6.73 -29.84
N PHE A 6 -12.61 -5.95 -28.95
CA PHE A 6 -13.25 -4.87 -28.19
C PHE A 6 -12.33 -3.66 -28.10
N THR A 7 -12.89 -2.46 -28.30
CA THR A 7 -12.14 -1.20 -28.22
C THR A 7 -11.73 -0.89 -26.77
N PRO A 8 -10.70 -0.05 -26.55
CA PRO A 8 -10.30 0.38 -25.20
C PRO A 8 -11.45 1.02 -24.44
N GLU A 9 -12.20 1.90 -25.09
CA GLU A 9 -13.31 2.67 -24.48
C GLU A 9 -14.42 1.73 -24.01
N PHE A 10 -14.71 0.68 -24.77
CA PHE A 10 -15.68 -0.34 -24.38
C PHE A 10 -15.24 -1.08 -23.11
N LYS A 11 -13.95 -1.43 -23.01
CA LYS A 11 -13.39 -2.13 -21.84
C LYS A 11 -13.42 -1.23 -20.60
N GLU A 12 -13.07 0.04 -20.74
CA GLU A 12 -13.14 1.02 -19.67
C GLU A 12 -14.57 1.21 -19.16
N GLU A 13 -15.55 1.33 -20.05
CA GLU A 13 -16.94 1.49 -19.65
C GLU A 13 -17.50 0.24 -18.97
N ALA A 14 -17.13 -0.96 -19.45
CA ALA A 14 -17.48 -2.22 -18.78
C ALA A 14 -16.90 -2.28 -17.35
N VAL A 15 -15.67 -1.81 -17.16
CA VAL A 15 -15.03 -1.74 -15.83
C VAL A 15 -15.68 -0.66 -14.95
N ARG A 16 -16.03 0.52 -15.49
CA ARG A 16 -16.77 1.55 -14.74
C ARG A 16 -18.11 1.06 -14.22
N GLN A 17 -18.83 0.26 -15.01
CA GLN A 17 -20.08 -0.35 -14.54
C GLN A 17 -19.88 -1.20 -13.28
N ILE A 18 -18.74 -1.89 -13.17
CA ILE A 18 -18.41 -2.72 -12.01
C ILE A 18 -17.90 -1.85 -10.84
N THR A 19 -16.98 -0.92 -11.09
CA THR A 19 -16.28 -0.20 -10.01
C THR A 19 -16.99 1.04 -9.50
N GLU A 20 -17.65 1.79 -10.39
CA GLU A 20 -18.28 3.08 -10.06
C GLU A 20 -19.78 2.91 -9.85
N ARG A 21 -20.43 2.11 -10.70
CA ARG A 21 -21.89 1.88 -10.62
C ARG A 21 -22.28 0.70 -9.74
N GLY A 22 -21.30 -0.10 -9.30
CA GLY A 22 -21.50 -1.18 -8.33
C GLY A 22 -22.24 -2.41 -8.86
N TYR A 23 -22.37 -2.57 -10.18
CA TYR A 23 -22.97 -3.78 -10.75
C TYR A 23 -22.05 -4.99 -10.53
N SER A 24 -22.66 -6.16 -10.34
CA SER A 24 -21.89 -7.40 -10.24
C SER A 24 -21.27 -7.77 -11.59
N ILE A 25 -20.13 -8.45 -11.55
CA ILE A 25 -19.43 -8.91 -12.75
C ILE A 25 -20.32 -9.83 -13.59
N THR A 26 -21.15 -10.65 -12.95
CA THR A 26 -22.11 -11.53 -13.60
C THR A 26 -23.19 -10.74 -14.35
N GLU A 27 -23.79 -9.73 -13.73
CA GLU A 27 -24.80 -8.89 -14.40
C GLU A 27 -24.22 -8.14 -15.61
N VAL A 28 -23.00 -7.61 -15.47
CA VAL A 28 -22.31 -6.91 -16.57
C VAL A 28 -21.92 -7.90 -17.68
N SER A 29 -21.52 -9.12 -17.31
CA SER A 29 -21.21 -10.21 -18.25
C SER A 29 -22.42 -10.56 -19.11
N ASP A 30 -23.56 -10.79 -18.47
CA ASP A 30 -24.82 -11.15 -19.12
C ASP A 30 -25.33 -10.00 -20.01
N ARG A 31 -25.27 -8.75 -19.52
CA ARG A 31 -25.74 -7.57 -20.26
C ARG A 31 -24.88 -7.27 -21.49
N LEU A 32 -23.56 -7.40 -21.38
CA LEU A 32 -22.63 -7.04 -22.46
C LEU A 32 -22.28 -8.21 -23.39
N GLY A 33 -22.70 -9.44 -23.05
CA GLY A 33 -22.34 -10.63 -23.80
C GLY A 33 -20.83 -10.93 -23.77
N VAL A 34 -20.17 -10.54 -22.68
CA VAL A 34 -18.72 -10.70 -22.50
C VAL A 34 -18.49 -11.68 -21.37
N SER A 35 -17.59 -12.65 -21.54
CA SER A 35 -17.24 -13.59 -20.46
C SER A 35 -16.78 -12.88 -19.19
N THR A 36 -17.21 -13.36 -18.03
CA THR A 36 -16.73 -12.90 -16.71
C THR A 36 -15.20 -12.90 -16.62
N HIS A 37 -14.53 -13.90 -17.20
CA HIS A 37 -13.07 -13.98 -17.26
C HIS A 37 -12.43 -12.76 -17.95
N SER A 38 -13.01 -12.29 -19.06
CA SER A 38 -12.52 -11.09 -19.76
C SER A 38 -12.72 -9.83 -18.92
N LEU A 39 -13.86 -9.72 -18.22
CA LEU A 39 -14.12 -8.61 -17.30
C LEU A 39 -13.11 -8.58 -16.15
N TYR A 40 -12.81 -9.73 -15.52
CA TYR A 40 -11.75 -9.83 -14.51
C TYR A 40 -10.39 -9.41 -15.07
N LYS A 41 -10.06 -9.82 -16.30
CA LYS A 41 -8.80 -9.43 -16.95
C LYS A 41 -8.72 -7.91 -17.16
N TRP A 42 -9.79 -7.27 -17.60
CA TRP A 42 -9.82 -5.81 -17.78
C TRP A 42 -9.76 -5.07 -16.43
N LEU A 43 -10.44 -5.59 -15.41
CA LEU A 43 -10.39 -5.05 -14.05
C LEU A 43 -8.94 -5.05 -13.51
N ARG A 44 -8.20 -6.15 -13.68
CA ARG A 44 -6.78 -6.26 -13.28
C ARG A 44 -5.85 -5.40 -14.15
N ALA A 45 -6.21 -5.12 -15.39
CA ALA A 45 -5.41 -4.27 -16.27
C ALA A 45 -5.56 -2.78 -15.92
N ILE A 46 -6.77 -2.37 -15.51
CA ILE A 46 -7.06 -0.97 -15.13
C ILE A 46 -6.68 -0.68 -13.67
N LYS A 47 -6.92 -1.64 -12.77
CA LYS A 47 -6.37 -1.65 -11.42
C LYS A 47 -5.29 -2.73 -11.37
N PRO A 48 -4.04 -2.43 -11.77
CA PRO A 48 -2.94 -3.34 -11.48
C PRO A 48 -2.99 -3.66 -9.99
N ASP A 49 -2.92 -4.95 -9.68
CA ASP A 49 -2.89 -5.42 -8.31
C ASP A 49 -1.62 -4.87 -7.68
N ASN A 50 -1.72 -3.73 -6.99
CA ASN A 50 -0.62 -3.11 -6.30
C ASN A 50 -0.22 -3.91 -5.05
N SER A 51 -0.69 -5.15 -4.88
CA SER A 51 -0.35 -6.00 -3.75
C SER A 51 1.15 -6.18 -3.57
N GLU A 52 1.91 -6.37 -4.66
CA GLU A 52 3.37 -6.48 -4.60
C GLU A 52 4.03 -5.16 -4.19
N GLN A 53 3.58 -4.03 -4.75
CA GLN A 53 4.10 -2.72 -4.38
C GLN A 53 3.77 -2.38 -2.93
N HIS A 54 2.53 -2.65 -2.51
CA HIS A 54 2.07 -2.45 -1.14
C HIS A 54 2.82 -3.33 -0.13
N ALA A 55 3.16 -4.57 -0.51
CA ALA A 55 3.99 -5.45 0.30
C ALA A 55 5.42 -4.91 0.45
N ARG A 56 5.99 -4.33 -0.61
CA ARG A 56 7.30 -3.66 -0.57
C ARG A 56 7.28 -2.42 0.32
N ASP A 57 6.30 -1.54 0.12
CA ASP A 57 6.14 -0.32 0.91
C ASP A 57 5.95 -0.65 2.41
N LEU A 58 5.17 -1.70 2.71
CA LEU A 58 4.97 -2.16 4.08
C LEU A 58 6.26 -2.70 4.72
N LEU A 59 7.09 -3.42 3.95
CA LEU A 59 8.38 -3.92 4.42
C LEU A 59 9.35 -2.77 4.69
N GLU A 60 9.40 -1.79 3.79
CA GLU A 60 10.22 -0.58 3.94
C GLU A 60 9.81 0.21 5.19
N ALA A 61 8.52 0.47 5.36
CA ALA A 61 7.98 1.15 6.55
C ALA A 61 8.32 0.41 7.85
N LYS A 62 8.22 -0.92 7.88
CA LYS A 62 8.63 -1.73 9.05
C LYS A 62 10.12 -1.59 9.34
N SER A 63 10.96 -1.58 8.31
CA SER A 63 12.41 -1.42 8.47
C SER A 63 12.76 -0.05 9.08
N GLU A 64 12.07 1.00 8.64
CA GLU A 64 12.28 2.36 9.14
C GLU A 64 11.82 2.51 10.59
N ILE A 65 10.67 1.93 10.95
CA ILE A 65 10.19 1.89 12.34
C ILE A 65 11.22 1.23 13.26
N LEU A 66 11.85 0.14 12.83
CA LEU A 66 12.86 -0.55 13.64
C LEU A 66 14.12 0.32 13.83
N LYS A 67 14.59 0.99 12.78
CA LYS A 67 15.73 1.93 12.86
C LYS A 67 15.42 3.09 13.81
N LEU A 68 14.26 3.72 13.64
CA LEU A 68 13.83 4.86 14.47
C LEU A 68 13.71 4.45 15.94
N ARG A 69 13.15 3.27 16.24
CA ARG A 69 13.09 2.74 17.62
C ARG A 69 14.49 2.52 18.22
N ALA A 70 15.43 2.00 17.43
CA ALA A 70 16.80 1.82 17.89
C ALA A 70 17.51 3.16 18.17
N GLN A 71 17.29 4.16 17.31
CA GLN A 71 17.83 5.51 17.51
C GLN A 71 17.22 6.18 18.74
N LEU A 72 15.90 6.10 18.92
CA LEU A 72 15.22 6.64 20.09
C LEU A 72 15.78 6.03 21.37
N LYS A 73 15.93 4.70 21.42
CA LYS A 73 16.50 4.02 22.58
C LYS A 73 17.91 4.52 22.91
N ARG A 74 18.78 4.68 21.91
CA ARG A 74 20.13 5.22 22.10
C ARG A 74 20.10 6.63 22.67
N ILE A 75 19.27 7.51 22.10
CA ILE A 75 19.14 8.90 22.55
C ILE A 75 18.62 8.97 23.99
N GLU A 76 17.67 8.10 24.35
CA GLU A 76 17.16 8.00 25.72
C GLU A 76 18.26 7.56 26.70
N GLU A 77 19.05 6.54 26.34
CA GLU A 77 20.20 6.08 27.14
C GLU A 77 21.23 7.19 27.33
N GLU A 78 21.62 7.88 26.26
CA GLU A 78 22.56 9.02 26.31
C GLU A 78 22.03 10.14 27.23
N ARG A 79 20.76 10.51 27.07
CA ARG A 79 20.10 11.52 27.93
C ARG A 79 20.10 11.09 29.39
N ASP A 80 19.85 9.82 29.68
CA ASP A 80 19.74 9.32 31.04
C ASP A 80 21.12 9.23 31.71
N ILE A 81 22.18 8.90 30.96
CA ILE A 81 23.57 9.00 31.42
C ILE A 81 23.91 10.45 31.78
N LEU A 82 23.60 11.41 30.90
CA LEU A 82 23.86 12.84 31.16
C LEU A 82 23.11 13.35 32.39
N LYS A 83 21.83 12.96 32.55
CA LYS A 83 21.04 13.29 33.75
C LYS A 83 21.65 12.69 35.02
N LYS A 84 22.15 11.46 34.95
CA LYS A 84 22.82 10.80 36.09
C LYS A 84 24.13 11.50 36.45
N ALA A 85 24.94 11.87 35.46
CA ALA A 85 26.16 12.64 35.66
C ALA A 85 25.88 14.00 36.29
N ALA A 86 24.92 14.76 35.74
CA ALA A 86 24.53 16.06 36.30
C ALA A 86 24.08 15.96 37.77
N ARG A 87 23.31 14.92 38.13
CA ARG A 87 22.90 14.67 39.53
C ARG A 87 24.07 14.29 40.43
N TYR A 88 25.06 13.57 39.91
CA TYR A 88 26.27 13.21 40.65
C TYR A 88 27.08 14.47 40.98
N PHE A 89 27.41 15.27 39.96
CA PHE A 89 28.17 16.51 40.13
C PHE A 89 27.46 17.56 40.99
N ALA A 90 26.13 17.65 40.93
CA ALA A 90 25.37 18.57 41.79
C ALA A 90 25.32 18.14 43.27
N ARG A 91 25.79 16.94 43.63
CA ARG A 91 25.78 16.38 45.00
C ARG A 91 27.14 16.41 45.68
N GLU A 92 28.24 16.65 44.97
CA GLU A 92 29.55 16.87 45.56
C GLU A 92 29.68 18.37 45.89
N PRO A 93 29.70 18.79 47.17
CA PRO A 93 30.24 20.09 47.54
C PRO A 93 31.77 20.02 47.53
N ASP A 94 32.42 21.11 47.10
CA ASP A 94 33.87 21.31 47.23
C ASP A 94 34.37 21.07 48.66
#